data_AF-A0A7S1SJ63-F1
#
_entry.id   AF-A0A7S1SJ63-F1
#
_cell.length_a   1.000
_cell.length_b   1.000
_cell.length_c   1.000
_cell.angle_alpha   90.00
_cell.angle_beta   90.00
_cell.angle_gamma   90.00
#
_symmetry.space_group_name_H-M   'P 1'
#
loop_
_entity.id
_entity.type
_entity.pdbx_description
1 polymer ?
#
loop_
_entity_poly.entity_id
_entity_poly.type
_entity_poly.pdbx_seq_one_letter_code
_entity_poly.pdbx_strand_id
1 'polypeptide(L)'
;AAKWEGELLPRLAEDPECAKQMGAGNKLLLHWAAEKRAGSGVVKALLEAHPKGAEVAETKSGWLPLHQAVRNSTSAGGGTVVEMLLDEYPQGAEMKDQYGH
;
A
#
# COMPACT_ATOMS: atom_id res chain seq x y z
N ALA A 1 8.06 9.00 -13.51
CA ALA A 1 6.85 8.18 -13.32
C ALA A 1 7.25 6.74 -13.49
N ALA A 2 6.91 5.89 -12.54
CA ALA A 2 7.45 4.54 -12.50
C ALA A 2 6.68 3.69 -13.52
N LYS A 3 7.40 3.09 -14.47
CA LYS A 3 6.84 2.37 -15.62
C LYS A 3 5.78 1.32 -15.24
N TRP A 4 5.88 0.79 -14.02
CA TRP A 4 4.93 -0.17 -13.48
C TRP A 4 3.52 0.42 -13.25
N GLU A 5 3.36 1.71 -12.90
CA GLU A 5 2.06 2.31 -12.59
C GLU A 5 1.08 2.26 -13.78
N GLY A 6 1.58 2.49 -15.00
CA GLY A 6 0.77 2.50 -16.22
C GLY A 6 0.36 1.12 -16.74
N GLU A 7 1.15 0.09 -16.44
CA GLU A 7 0.83 -1.30 -16.79
C GLU A 7 0.01 -1.99 -15.70
N LEU A 8 0.01 -1.43 -14.49
CA LEU A 8 -0.65 -2.02 -13.33
C LEU A 8 -2.16 -1.81 -13.33
N LEU A 9 -2.62 -0.59 -13.56
CA LEU A 9 -4.05 -0.25 -13.54
C LEU A 9 -4.90 -1.16 -14.45
N PRO A 10 -4.54 -1.40 -15.73
CA PRO A 10 -5.30 -2.31 -16.57
C PRO A 10 -5.26 -3.75 -16.06
N ARG A 11 -4.08 -4.25 -15.64
CA ARG A 11 -3.94 -5.61 -15.11
C ARG A 11 -4.73 -5.84 -13.82
N LEU A 12 -4.83 -4.82 -12.98
CA LEU A 12 -5.60 -4.86 -11.74
C LEU A 12 -7.11 -4.89 -12.00
N ALA A 13 -7.56 -4.19 -13.05
CA ALA A 13 -8.96 -4.23 -13.48
C ALA A 13 -9.32 -5.59 -14.10
N GLU A 14 -8.38 -6.24 -14.77
CA GLU A 14 -8.55 -7.59 -15.31
C GLU A 14 -8.45 -8.67 -14.22
N ASP A 15 -7.52 -8.51 -13.28
CA ASP A 15 -7.25 -9.47 -12.21
C ASP A 15 -6.95 -8.74 -10.88
N PRO A 16 -7.96 -8.58 -10.00
CA PRO A 16 -7.77 -7.94 -8.69
C PRO A 16 -6.92 -8.77 -7.72
N GLU A 17 -6.73 -10.07 -8.02
CA GLU A 17 -5.87 -10.96 -7.24
C GLU A 17 -4.38 -10.69 -7.49
N CYS A 18 -4.01 -10.10 -8.63
CA CYS A 18 -2.64 -9.66 -8.92
C CYS A 18 -2.12 -8.64 -7.90
N ALA A 19 -2.98 -7.80 -7.30
CA ALA A 19 -2.60 -6.93 -6.19
C ALA A 19 -2.02 -7.71 -5.00
N LYS A 20 -2.51 -8.95 -4.81
CA LYS A 20 -2.11 -9.85 -3.73
C LYS A 20 -0.79 -10.57 -4.00
N GLN A 21 -0.41 -10.76 -5.27
CA GLN A 21 0.67 -11.67 -5.66
C GLN A 21 2.04 -11.00 -5.89
N MET A 22 2.13 -9.67 -5.93
CA MET A 22 3.34 -9.01 -6.43
C MET A 22 4.50 -8.93 -5.43
N GLY A 23 5.27 -10.02 -5.28
CA GLY A 23 6.70 -9.94 -4.94
C GLY A 23 7.23 -10.97 -3.94
N ALA A 24 8.50 -11.34 -4.11
CA ALA A 24 9.24 -12.25 -3.23
C ALA A 24 9.25 -11.72 -1.77
N GLY A 25 8.41 -12.32 -0.92
CA GLY A 25 8.27 -11.95 0.50
C GLY A 25 6.88 -11.51 0.96
N ASN A 26 5.80 -11.83 0.24
CA ASN A 26 4.42 -11.38 0.53
C ASN A 26 4.29 -9.84 0.58
N LYS A 27 5.14 -9.12 -0.15
CA LYS A 27 5.10 -7.66 -0.17
C LYS A 27 4.04 -7.22 -1.17
N LEU A 28 2.85 -6.87 -0.70
CA LEU A 28 1.76 -6.42 -1.58
C LEU A 28 2.14 -5.21 -2.42
N LEU A 29 1.39 -5.02 -3.49
CA LEU A 29 1.45 -3.82 -4.31
C LEU A 29 1.20 -2.52 -3.53
N LEU A 30 0.30 -2.57 -2.54
CA LEU A 30 0.08 -1.46 -1.60
C LEU A 30 1.35 -1.09 -0.82
N HIS A 31 2.20 -2.05 -0.45
CA HIS A 31 3.49 -1.76 0.20
C HIS A 31 4.46 -1.07 -0.75
N TRP A 32 4.51 -1.50 -2.02
CA TRP A 32 5.33 -0.83 -3.03
C TRP A 32 4.82 0.58 -3.33
N ALA A 33 3.52 0.77 -3.41
CA ALA A 33 2.90 2.07 -3.61
C ALA A 33 3.22 3.02 -2.43
N ALA A 34 3.12 2.53 -1.20
CA ALA A 34 3.50 3.25 0.00
C ALA A 34 5.01 3.56 0.07
N GLU A 35 5.87 2.60 -0.27
CA GLU A 35 7.33 2.75 -0.26
C GLU A 35 7.84 3.68 -1.37
N LYS A 36 7.26 3.59 -2.57
CA LYS A 36 7.66 4.38 -3.74
C LYS A 36 6.96 5.74 -3.82
N ARG A 37 6.06 6.06 -2.87
CA ARG A 37 5.20 7.24 -2.92
C ARG A 37 4.46 7.34 -4.26
N ALA A 38 3.82 6.23 -4.64
CA ALA A 38 3.02 6.18 -5.85
C ALA A 38 1.93 7.26 -5.83
N GLY A 39 1.52 7.70 -7.02
CA GLY A 39 0.49 8.71 -7.14
C GLY A 39 -0.79 8.30 -6.42
N SER A 40 -1.51 9.29 -5.89
CA SER A 40 -2.73 9.03 -5.12
C SER A 40 -3.76 8.19 -5.88
N GLY A 41 -3.86 8.38 -7.20
CA GLY A 41 -4.71 7.56 -8.07
C GLY A 41 -4.35 6.07 -8.11
N VAL A 42 -3.05 5.73 -8.02
CA VAL A 42 -2.62 4.31 -8.01
C VAL A 42 -2.97 3.65 -6.70
N VAL A 43 -2.74 4.34 -5.59
CA VAL A 43 -3.10 3.86 -4.24
C VAL A 43 -4.61 3.67 -4.14
N LYS A 44 -5.39 4.62 -4.65
CA LYS A 44 -6.85 4.53 -4.68
C LYS A 44 -7.33 3.34 -5.52
N ALA A 45 -6.82 3.18 -6.74
CA ALA A 45 -7.18 2.03 -7.58
C ALA A 45 -6.82 0.68 -6.93
N LEU A 46 -5.67 0.62 -6.23
CA LEU A 46 -5.26 -0.56 -5.47
C LEU A 46 -6.19 -0.87 -4.31
N LEU A 47 -6.65 0.16 -3.59
CA LEU A 47 -7.63 0.03 -2.52
C LEU A 47 -9.02 -0.37 -3.06
N GLU A 48 -9.45 0.22 -4.18
CA GLU A 48 -10.73 -0.13 -4.82
C GLU A 48 -10.75 -1.58 -5.31
N ALA A 49 -9.64 -2.07 -5.88
CA ALA A 49 -9.53 -3.45 -6.31
C ALA A 49 -9.31 -4.43 -5.16
N HIS A 50 -8.57 -4.02 -4.12
CA HIS A 50 -8.21 -4.87 -3.00
C HIS A 50 -8.12 -4.09 -1.68
N PRO A 51 -9.27 -3.76 -1.05
CA PRO A 51 -9.30 -2.94 0.16
C PRO A 51 -8.67 -3.69 1.34
N LYS A 52 -8.86 -5.01 1.40
CA LYS A 52 -8.22 -5.90 2.39
C LYS A 52 -6.69 -5.87 2.34
N GLY A 53 -6.10 -5.37 1.25
CA GLY A 53 -4.65 -5.24 1.10
C GLY A 53 -4.06 -4.19 2.03
N ALA A 54 -4.87 -3.22 2.50
CA ALA A 54 -4.48 -2.26 3.52
C ALA A 54 -4.25 -2.90 4.90
N GLU A 55 -4.93 -4.01 5.16
CA GLU A 55 -4.88 -4.77 6.43
C GLU A 55 -3.80 -5.86 6.44
N VAL A 56 -3.24 -6.16 5.27
CA VAL A 56 -2.26 -7.23 5.13
C VAL A 56 -0.89 -6.70 5.46
N ALA A 57 -0.29 -7.28 6.50
CA ALA A 57 1.09 -7.03 6.86
C ALA A 57 2.06 -7.78 5.93
N GLU A 58 3.16 -7.12 5.57
CA GLU A 58 4.31 -7.73 4.93
C GLU A 58 4.91 -8.82 5.84
N THR A 59 5.24 -9.99 5.28
CA THR A 59 5.82 -11.11 6.06
C THR A 59 7.22 -10.82 6.59
N LYS A 60 8.01 -9.97 5.93
CA LYS A 60 9.39 -9.68 6.37
C LYS A 60 9.47 -8.82 7.63
N SER A 61 8.59 -7.84 7.73
CA SER A 61 8.65 -6.79 8.74
C SER A 61 7.37 -6.69 9.55
N GLY A 62 6.34 -7.48 9.26
CA GLY A 62 5.02 -7.37 9.91
C GLY A 62 4.40 -5.98 9.75
N TRP A 63 4.87 -5.22 8.75
CA TRP A 63 4.45 -3.84 8.55
C TRP A 63 3.27 -3.79 7.61
N LEU A 64 2.30 -2.96 7.96
CA LEU A 64 1.21 -2.60 7.06
C LEU A 64 1.73 -1.62 6.00
N PRO A 65 1.03 -1.50 4.86
CA PRO A 65 1.33 -0.46 3.88
C PRO A 65 1.24 0.95 4.50
N LEU A 66 0.40 1.15 5.52
CA LEU A 66 0.32 2.40 6.29
C LEU A 66 1.64 2.70 7.02
N HIS A 67 2.26 1.72 7.69
CA HIS A 67 3.55 1.89 8.37
C HIS A 67 4.65 2.32 7.39
N GLN A 68 4.70 1.69 6.21
CA GLN A 68 5.63 2.07 5.15
C GLN A 68 5.35 3.47 4.60
N ALA A 69 4.07 3.84 4.45
CA ALA A 69 3.65 5.15 3.99
C ALA A 69 4.05 6.22 4.99
N VAL A 70 3.80 6.02 6.29
CA VAL A 70 4.19 6.95 7.37
C VAL A 70 5.72 7.09 7.45
N ARG A 71 6.45 5.98 7.42
CA ARG A 71 7.91 5.98 7.45
C ARG A 71 8.50 6.71 6.25
N ASN A 72 7.95 6.49 5.06
CA ASN A 72 8.39 7.20 3.86
C ASN A 72 7.81 8.61 3.76
N SER A 73 6.73 8.96 4.47
CA SER A 73 6.03 10.26 4.43
C SER A 73 6.81 11.39 5.10
N THR A 74 7.73 11.05 6.02
CA THR A 74 8.62 11.98 6.75
C THR A 74 9.36 13.00 5.84
N SER A 75 9.62 12.68 4.57
CA SER A 75 10.26 13.62 3.63
C SER A 75 9.25 14.49 2.86
N ALA A 76 8.79 15.62 3.42
CA ALA A 76 8.14 16.75 2.72
C ALA A 76 7.27 16.43 1.47
N GLY A 77 6.28 15.53 1.57
CA GLY A 77 5.34 15.28 0.46
C GLY A 77 4.63 13.93 0.42
N GLY A 78 4.72 13.10 1.46
CA GLY A 78 4.07 11.77 1.50
C GLY A 78 2.81 11.68 2.35
N GLY A 79 2.31 12.81 2.88
CA GLY A 79 1.12 12.85 3.74
C GLY A 79 -0.14 12.32 3.05
N THR A 80 -0.33 12.65 1.77
CA THR A 80 -1.55 12.28 1.03
C THR A 80 -1.80 10.78 0.95
N VAL A 81 -0.74 9.97 0.83
CA VAL A 81 -0.90 8.50 0.79
C VAL A 81 -1.30 7.97 2.16
N VAL A 82 -0.71 8.52 3.24
CA VAL A 82 -1.07 8.16 4.62
C VAL A 82 -2.53 8.51 4.89
N GLU A 83 -2.96 9.72 4.52
CA GLU A 83 -4.33 10.18 4.71
C GLU A 83 -5.33 9.30 3.96
N MET A 84 -5.06 8.92 2.71
CA MET A 84 -5.95 8.02 1.97
C MET A 84 -5.99 6.61 2.55
N LEU A 85 -4.86 6.07 3.01
CA LEU A 85 -4.88 4.76 3.68
C LEU A 85 -5.63 4.81 5.01
N LEU A 86 -5.60 5.94 5.73
CA LEU A 86 -6.39 6.15 6.94
C LEU A 86 -7.87 6.37 6.64
N ASP A 87 -8.20 7.05 5.54
CA ASP A 87 -9.58 7.27 5.11
C ASP A 87 -10.25 5.94 4.75
N GLU A 88 -9.53 5.08 4.01
CA GLU A 88 -10.03 3.76 3.62
C GLU A 88 -9.92 2.71 4.74
N TYR A 89 -8.82 2.75 5.52
CA TYR A 89 -8.55 1.82 6.60
C TYR A 89 -8.02 2.51 7.88
N PRO A 90 -8.91 3.17 8.64
CA PRO A 90 -8.53 3.91 9.83
C PRO A 90 -8.01 2.99 10.95
N GLN A 91 -8.51 1.76 11.02
CA GLN A 91 -8.09 0.75 11.98
C GLN A 91 -6.61 0.34 11.80
N GLY A 92 -6.03 0.61 10.63
CA GLY A 92 -4.61 0.36 10.37
C GLY A 92 -3.67 1.19 11.22
N ALA A 93 -4.12 2.34 11.74
CA ALA A 93 -3.34 3.15 12.68
C ALA A 93 -3.27 2.54 14.08
N GLU A 94 -4.26 1.75 14.47
CA GLU A 94 -4.34 1.10 15.77
C GLU A 94 -3.72 -0.31 15.74
N MET A 95 -3.54 -0.85 14.53
CA MET A 95 -3.01 -2.19 14.33
C MET A 95 -1.50 -2.17 14.54
N LYS A 96 -1.09 -2.67 15.71
CA LYS A 96 0.32 -2.76 16.08
C LYS A 96 1.08 -3.64 15.10
N ASP A 97 2.26 -3.17 14.70
CA ASP A 97 3.15 -3.99 13.91
C ASP A 97 3.74 -5.16 14.71
N GLN A 98 4.52 -6.05 14.07
CA GLN A 98 5.13 -7.18 14.77
C GLN A 98 6.09 -6.77 15.91
N TYR A 99 6.47 -5.49 15.98
CA TYR A 99 7.30 -4.94 17.05
C TYR A 99 6.47 -4.28 18.16
N GLY A 100 5.14 -4.26 18.04
CA GLY A 100 4.22 -3.77 19.07
C GLY A 100 4.07 -2.25 19.11
N HIS A 101 4.54 -1.54 18.08
CA HIS A 101 4.46 -0.09 17.95
C HIS A 101 3.11 0.36 17.38
#